data_AF-A0A512BM27-F1
#
_entry.id   AF-A0A512BM27-F1
#
_cell.length_a   1.000
_cell.length_b   1.000
_cell.length_c   1.000
_cell.angle_alpha   90.00
_cell.angle_beta   90.00
_cell.angle_gamma   90.00
#
_symmetry.space_group_name_H-M   'P 1'
#
loop_
_entity.id
_entity.type
_entity.pdbx_description
1 polymer ?
#
loop_
_entity_poly.entity_id
_entity_poly.type
_entity_poly.pdbx_seq_one_letter_code
_entity_poly.pdbx_strand_id
1 'polypeptide(L)'
;MRSTANTILMSRIKIVGFTALLMANVAGCAEGSNPTRDLFASVGAGPKTAPAPDFVASSRPASLDYMPIGTPQAGRSTAARTADEIKAAEAELDAIRARNEAAGKSASELGGTPAPQPIPLPTKRKNP
;
A
#
# COMPACT_ATOMS: atom_id res chain seq x y z
N MET A 1 -63.63 -7.53 5.43
CA MET A 1 -62.51 -6.59 5.67
C MET A 1 -61.44 -7.17 6.62
N ARG A 2 -60.84 -8.34 6.34
CA ARG A 2 -59.77 -8.95 7.18
C ARG A 2 -58.46 -9.23 6.42
N SER A 3 -58.42 -9.00 5.12
CA SER A 3 -57.28 -9.40 4.25
C SER A 3 -56.17 -8.35 4.20
N THR A 4 -56.47 -7.05 4.30
CA THR A 4 -55.49 -5.96 4.13
C THR A 4 -54.57 -5.75 5.33
N ALA A 5 -55.03 -6.00 6.56
CA ALA A 5 -54.23 -5.84 7.78
C ALA A 5 -53.07 -6.86 7.85
N ASN A 6 -53.29 -8.08 7.35
CA ASN A 6 -52.30 -9.15 7.40
C ASN A 6 -51.14 -8.91 6.39
N THR A 7 -51.46 -8.34 5.22
CA THR A 7 -50.47 -7.98 4.19
C THR A 7 -49.58 -6.82 4.62
N ILE A 8 -50.13 -5.82 5.33
CA ILE A 8 -49.38 -4.68 5.86
C ILE A 8 -48.44 -5.12 6.98
N LEU A 9 -48.91 -6.02 7.87
CA LEU A 9 -48.08 -6.57 8.95
C LEU A 9 -46.92 -7.42 8.40
N MET A 10 -47.19 -8.28 7.41
CA MET A 10 -46.15 -9.08 6.75
C MET A 10 -45.17 -8.21 5.95
N SER A 11 -45.62 -7.10 5.35
CA SER A 11 -44.75 -6.15 4.64
C SER A 11 -43.83 -5.41 5.61
N ARG A 12 -44.32 -4.99 6.79
CA ARG A 12 -43.48 -4.36 7.82
C ARG A 12 -42.46 -5.30 8.44
N ILE A 13 -42.82 -6.57 8.67
CA ILE A 13 -41.87 -7.60 9.15
C ILE A 13 -40.76 -7.85 8.12
N LYS A 14 -41.10 -7.92 6.82
CA LYS A 14 -40.12 -8.07 5.75
C LYS A 14 -39.19 -6.86 5.62
N ILE A 15 -39.73 -5.64 5.74
CA ILE A 15 -38.94 -4.40 5.70
C ILE A 15 -37.97 -4.34 6.88
N VAL A 16 -38.46 -4.59 8.12
CA VAL A 16 -37.61 -4.58 9.32
C VAL A 16 -36.51 -5.65 9.23
N GLY A 17 -36.85 -6.86 8.78
CA GLY A 17 -35.88 -7.93 8.58
C GLY A 17 -34.82 -7.59 7.51
N PHE A 18 -35.22 -6.96 6.41
CA PHE A 18 -34.30 -6.55 5.35
C PHE A 18 -33.39 -5.41 5.79
N THR A 19 -33.89 -4.42 6.53
CA THR A 19 -33.07 -3.34 7.10
C THR A 19 -32.09 -3.84 8.17
N ALA A 20 -32.48 -4.82 8.99
CA ALA A 20 -31.58 -5.42 9.98
C ALA A 20 -30.44 -6.21 9.31
N LEU A 21 -30.74 -6.92 8.22
CA LEU A 21 -29.74 -7.66 7.45
C LEU A 21 -28.77 -6.72 6.70
N LEU A 22 -29.27 -5.58 6.20
CA LEU A 22 -28.46 -4.57 5.54
C LEU A 22 -27.50 -3.89 6.52
N MET A 23 -27.98 -3.52 7.71
CA MET A 23 -27.16 -2.92 8.77
C MET A 23 -26.04 -3.86 9.26
N ALA A 24 -26.32 -5.17 9.35
CA ALA A 24 -25.32 -6.16 9.72
C ALA A 24 -24.18 -6.32 8.68
N ASN A 25 -24.44 -6.08 7.40
CA ASN A 25 -23.42 -6.14 6.35
C ASN A 25 -22.53 -4.89 6.32
N VAL A 26 -23.06 -3.71 6.62
CA VAL A 26 -22.27 -2.47 6.63
C VAL A 26 -21.28 -2.45 7.81
N ALA A 27 -21.66 -3.00 8.96
CA ALA A 27 -20.77 -3.14 10.12
C ALA A 27 -19.61 -4.14 9.89
N GLY A 28 -19.73 -5.04 8.91
CA GLY A 28 -18.69 -6.02 8.57
C GLY A 28 -17.53 -5.48 7.74
N CYS A 29 -17.70 -4.31 7.11
CA CYS A 29 -16.73 -3.73 6.17
C CYS A 29 -15.93 -2.55 6.75
N ALA A 30 -16.33 -2.03 7.90
CA ALA A 30 -15.61 -0.99 8.62
C ALA A 30 -15.22 -1.53 10.01
N GLU A 31 -13.93 -1.57 10.29
CA GLU A 31 -13.36 -1.93 11.60
C GLU A 31 -13.58 -3.37 12.09
N GLY A 32 -12.95 -4.34 11.43
CA GLY A 32 -12.47 -5.59 12.06
C GLY A 32 -13.49 -6.52 12.76
N SER A 33 -14.75 -6.14 12.86
CA SER A 33 -15.86 -6.88 13.43
C SER A 33 -16.58 -7.57 12.29
N ASN A 34 -16.75 -8.88 12.40
CA ASN A 34 -17.48 -9.66 11.40
C ASN A 34 -18.54 -10.44 12.18
N PRO A 35 -19.83 -10.07 12.04
CA PRO A 35 -20.89 -10.64 12.88
C PRO A 35 -21.02 -12.16 12.71
N THR A 36 -20.68 -12.69 11.54
CA THR A 36 -20.63 -14.14 11.31
C THR A 36 -19.47 -14.78 12.07
N ARG A 37 -18.27 -14.20 11.99
CA ARG A 37 -17.09 -14.66 12.75
C ARG A 37 -17.35 -14.64 14.26
N ASP A 38 -17.93 -13.56 14.75
CA ASP A 38 -18.16 -13.36 16.18
C ASP A 38 -19.23 -14.31 16.71
N LEU A 39 -20.27 -14.58 15.91
CA LEU A 39 -21.25 -15.64 16.20
C LEU A 39 -20.58 -17.02 16.29
N PHE A 40 -19.76 -17.39 15.31
CA PHE A 40 -19.04 -18.67 15.33
C PHE A 40 -18.06 -18.78 16.50
N ALA A 41 -17.34 -17.70 16.83
CA ALA A 41 -16.47 -17.64 17.99
C ALA A 41 -17.25 -17.82 19.31
N SER A 42 -18.42 -17.17 19.43
CA SER A 42 -19.27 -17.25 20.63
C SER A 42 -19.84 -18.63 20.92
N VAL A 43 -20.12 -19.41 19.87
CA VAL A 43 -20.63 -20.80 19.98
C VAL A 43 -19.50 -21.84 19.97
N GLY A 44 -18.23 -21.40 20.04
CA GLY A 44 -17.06 -22.27 20.07
C GLY A 44 -16.76 -23.01 18.75
N ALA A 45 -17.47 -22.69 17.67
CA ALA A 45 -17.26 -23.22 16.33
C ALA A 45 -16.29 -22.37 15.49
N GLY A 46 -15.77 -21.27 16.05
CA GLY A 46 -14.77 -20.42 15.44
C GLY A 46 -13.36 -21.02 15.51
N PRO A 47 -12.44 -20.56 14.64
CA PRO A 47 -11.04 -20.96 14.71
C PRO A 47 -10.43 -20.60 16.07
N LYS A 48 -9.73 -21.56 16.69
CA LYS A 48 -9.01 -21.34 17.95
C LYS A 48 -7.85 -20.37 17.71
N THR A 49 -7.96 -19.15 18.24
CA THR A 49 -6.84 -18.21 18.28
C THR A 49 -5.86 -18.68 19.35
N ALA A 50 -4.62 -18.95 18.97
CA ALA A 50 -3.56 -19.21 19.94
C ALA A 50 -3.38 -17.99 20.85
N PRO A 51 -3.13 -18.18 22.15
CA PRO A 51 -2.81 -17.07 23.04
C PRO A 51 -1.54 -16.36 22.53
N ALA A 52 -1.57 -15.03 22.55
CA ALA A 52 -0.37 -14.26 22.28
C ALA A 52 0.68 -14.52 23.39
N PRO A 53 1.99 -14.55 23.07
CA PRO A 53 3.02 -14.60 24.09
C PRO A 53 2.93 -13.43 25.07
N ASP A 54 3.33 -13.62 26.33
CA ASP A 54 3.18 -12.61 27.39
C ASP A 54 3.84 -11.26 27.06
N PHE A 55 5.00 -11.29 26.42
CA PHE A 55 5.68 -10.06 26.00
C PHE A 55 4.93 -9.31 24.89
N VAL A 56 4.15 -10.02 24.07
CA VAL A 56 3.31 -9.41 23.02
C VAL A 56 2.06 -8.81 23.65
N ALA A 57 1.44 -9.54 24.59
CA ALA A 57 0.25 -9.06 25.29
C ALA A 57 0.55 -7.80 26.13
N SER A 58 1.74 -7.73 26.77
CA SER A 58 2.13 -6.59 27.61
C SER A 58 2.66 -5.38 26.83
N SER A 59 3.25 -5.59 25.65
CA SER A 59 3.80 -4.50 24.84
C SER A 59 2.80 -3.89 23.86
N ARG A 60 1.73 -4.62 23.49
CA ARG A 60 0.77 -4.15 22.50
C ARG A 60 -0.19 -3.12 23.11
N PRO A 61 -0.29 -1.91 22.54
CA PRO A 61 -1.32 -0.96 22.93
C PRO A 61 -2.72 -1.56 22.72
N ALA A 62 -3.62 -1.32 23.68
CA ALA A 62 -5.01 -1.76 23.58
C ALA A 62 -5.75 -1.08 22.41
N SER A 63 -5.37 0.16 22.08
CA SER A 63 -5.85 0.93 20.94
C SER A 63 -4.67 1.41 20.11
N LEU A 64 -4.78 1.27 18.80
CA LEU A 64 -3.77 1.75 17.87
C LEU A 64 -4.35 2.95 17.12
N ASP A 65 -3.82 4.13 17.38
CA ASP A 65 -4.16 5.34 16.64
C ASP A 65 -3.34 5.39 15.35
N TYR A 66 -3.74 4.58 14.38
CA TYR A 66 -3.09 4.57 13.07
C TYR A 66 -3.53 5.80 12.28
N MET A 67 -2.55 6.54 11.75
CA MET A 67 -2.84 7.59 10.78
C MET A 67 -3.49 6.95 9.53
N PRO A 68 -4.69 7.39 9.11
CA PRO A 68 -5.38 6.79 7.99
C PRO A 68 -4.54 6.93 6.71
N ILE A 69 -4.31 5.80 6.03
CA ILE A 69 -3.68 5.81 4.71
C ILE A 69 -4.65 6.42 3.69
N GLY A 70 -4.15 7.28 2.80
CA GLY A 70 -4.96 7.94 1.78
C GLY A 70 -5.68 9.21 2.21
N THR A 71 -5.65 9.60 3.50
CA THR A 71 -6.10 10.93 3.91
C THR A 71 -4.96 11.94 3.81
N PRO A 72 -5.12 13.03 3.04
CA PRO A 72 -4.13 14.09 3.03
C PRO A 72 -4.01 14.70 4.43
N GLN A 73 -2.79 14.79 4.95
CA GLN A 73 -2.51 15.47 6.21
C GLN A 73 -2.90 16.95 6.07
N ALA A 74 -3.88 17.40 6.85
CA ALA A 74 -4.25 18.80 6.89
C ALA A 74 -3.06 19.65 7.37
N GLY A 75 -2.81 20.79 6.69
CA GLY A 75 -1.77 21.73 7.10
C GLY A 75 -0.34 21.43 6.64
N ARG A 76 -0.14 20.56 5.64
CA ARG A 76 1.18 20.52 4.96
C ARG A 76 1.48 21.90 4.36
N SER A 77 2.68 22.42 4.63
CA SER A 77 3.17 23.65 4.02
C SER A 77 3.31 23.53 2.50
N THR A 78 3.44 22.31 1.99
CA THR A 78 3.48 21.99 0.57
C THR A 78 2.20 21.27 0.15
N ALA A 79 1.42 21.92 -0.71
CA ALA A 79 0.26 21.30 -1.33
C ALA A 79 0.70 20.10 -2.20
N ALA A 80 -0.22 19.15 -2.40
CA ALA A 80 0.00 18.11 -3.39
C ALA A 80 0.10 18.76 -4.79
N ARG A 81 1.06 18.32 -5.60
CA ARG A 81 1.19 18.79 -6.98
C ARG A 81 -0.04 18.42 -7.79
N THR A 82 -0.48 19.32 -8.65
CA THR A 82 -1.52 19.04 -9.64
C THR A 82 -1.00 18.08 -10.71
N ALA A 83 -1.90 17.45 -11.46
CA ALA A 83 -1.51 16.55 -12.56
C ALA A 83 -0.65 17.27 -13.61
N ASP A 84 -0.93 18.54 -13.88
CA ASP A 84 -0.18 19.34 -14.86
C ASP A 84 1.21 19.71 -14.33
N GLU A 85 1.34 20.04 -13.05
CA GLU A 85 2.65 20.28 -12.41
C GLU A 85 3.52 19.02 -12.37
N ILE A 86 2.91 17.84 -12.24
CA ILE A 86 3.63 16.56 -12.31
C ILE A 86 4.14 16.33 -13.73
N LYS A 87 3.30 16.51 -14.75
CA LYS A 87 3.72 16.38 -16.16
C LYS A 87 4.80 17.38 -16.55
N ALA A 88 4.71 18.62 -16.06
CA ALA A 88 5.74 19.62 -16.28
C ALA A 88 7.09 19.20 -15.65
N ALA A 89 7.06 18.67 -14.43
CA ALA A 89 8.26 18.16 -13.76
C ALA A 89 8.86 16.95 -14.47
N GLU A 90 8.03 16.04 -15.01
CA GLU A 90 8.49 14.91 -15.82
C GLU A 90 9.21 15.39 -17.08
N ALA A 91 8.63 16.35 -17.80
CA ALA A 91 9.24 16.94 -18.98
C ALA A 91 10.59 17.64 -18.67
N GLU A 92 10.68 18.31 -17.52
CA GLU A 92 11.94 18.91 -17.05
C GLU A 92 13.02 17.85 -16.79
N LEU A 93 12.66 16.76 -16.11
CA LEU A 93 13.60 15.67 -15.82
C LEU A 93 14.10 14.98 -17.09
N ASP A 94 13.23 14.79 -18.08
CA ASP A 94 13.63 14.23 -19.37
C ASP A 94 14.55 15.17 -20.16
N ALA A 95 14.30 16.48 -20.12
CA ALA A 95 15.18 17.47 -20.74
C ALA A 95 16.58 17.47 -20.08
N ILE A 96 16.63 17.36 -18.74
CA ILE A 96 17.89 17.25 -17.99
C ILE A 96 18.62 15.96 -18.36
N ARG A 97 17.91 14.83 -18.45
CA ARG A 97 18.50 13.55 -18.89
C ARG A 97 19.16 13.70 -20.25
N ALA A 98 18.42 14.21 -21.25
CA ALA A 98 18.93 14.40 -22.60
C ALA A 98 20.19 15.30 -22.63
N ARG A 99 20.18 16.39 -21.85
CA ARG A 99 21.34 17.28 -21.73
C ARG A 99 22.55 16.57 -21.12
N ASN A 100 22.35 15.80 -20.06
CA ASN A 100 23.43 15.08 -19.37
C ASN A 100 24.01 13.98 -20.26
N GLU A 101 23.18 13.27 -21.01
CA GLU A 101 23.64 12.27 -21.98
C GLU A 101 24.46 12.90 -23.11
N ALA A 102 24.02 14.05 -23.65
CA ALA A 102 24.78 14.77 -24.66
C ALA A 102 26.14 15.27 -24.13
N ALA A 103 26.15 15.85 -22.92
CA ALA A 103 27.38 16.27 -22.26
C ALA A 103 28.31 15.08 -21.99
N GLY A 104 27.77 13.95 -21.50
CA GLY A 104 28.53 12.73 -21.27
C GLY A 104 29.17 12.17 -22.54
N LYS A 105 28.45 12.18 -23.67
CA LYS A 105 29.01 11.80 -24.98
C LYS A 105 30.18 12.70 -25.39
N SER A 106 30.00 14.02 -25.30
CA SER A 106 31.08 14.97 -25.62
C SER A 106 32.32 14.79 -24.73
N ALA A 107 32.12 14.53 -23.43
CA ALA A 107 33.23 14.28 -22.50
C ALA A 107 33.94 12.97 -22.80
N SER A 108 33.20 11.91 -23.18
CA SER A 108 33.76 10.63 -23.59
C SER A 108 34.61 10.76 -24.86
N GLU A 109 34.17 11.57 -25.82
CA GLU A 109 34.93 11.83 -27.05
C GLU A 109 36.24 12.57 -26.78
N LEU A 110 36.22 13.57 -25.88
CA LEU A 110 37.40 14.37 -25.54
C LEU A 110 38.38 13.66 -24.59
N GLY A 111 37.88 12.78 -23.73
CA GLY A 111 38.65 12.10 -22.67
C GLY A 111 39.19 10.72 -23.05
N GLY A 112 38.97 10.26 -24.28
CA GLY A 112 39.44 8.95 -24.74
C GLY A 112 40.96 8.88 -24.82
N THR A 113 41.63 8.34 -23.81
CA THR A 113 43.05 7.96 -23.91
C THR A 113 43.17 6.56 -24.52
N PRO A 114 44.12 6.31 -25.44
CA PRO A 114 44.42 4.97 -25.91
C PRO A 114 44.73 4.02 -24.76
N ALA A 115 44.39 2.74 -24.92
CA ALA A 115 44.74 1.72 -23.92
C ALA A 115 46.26 1.75 -23.65
N PRO A 116 46.71 1.70 -22.38
CA PRO A 116 48.12 1.69 -22.06
C PRO A 116 48.80 0.47 -22.68
N GLN A 117 50.00 0.64 -23.23
CA GLN A 117 50.73 -0.48 -23.81
C GLN A 117 51.02 -1.54 -22.73
N PRO A 118 50.91 -2.84 -23.05
CA PRO A 118 51.26 -3.91 -22.11
C PRO A 118 52.70 -3.78 -21.64
N ILE A 119 52.93 -3.88 -20.33
CA ILE A 119 54.29 -3.89 -19.77
C ILE A 119 54.98 -5.18 -20.23
N PRO A 120 56.15 -5.10 -20.89
CA PRO A 120 56.88 -6.30 -21.27
C PRO A 120 57.35 -7.04 -20.02
N LEU A 121 56.88 -8.28 -19.86
CA LEU A 121 57.30 -9.15 -18.77
C LEU A 121 58.72 -9.68 -19.06
N PRO A 122 59.61 -9.75 -18.05
CA PRO A 122 60.93 -10.34 -18.23
C PRO A 122 60.82 -11.82 -18.59
N THR A 123 61.25 -12.18 -19.80
CA THR A 123 61.35 -13.58 -20.22
C THR A 123 62.46 -14.27 -19.43
N LYS A 124 62.10 -15.33 -18.71
CA LYS A 124 63.03 -16.18 -17.94
C LYS A 124 64.18 -16.63 -18.85
N ARG A 125 65.41 -16.18 -18.59
CA ARG A 125 66.60 -16.66 -19.33
C ARG A 125 66.73 -18.17 -19.10
N LYS A 126 66.81 -18.93 -20.18
CA LYS A 126 67.18 -20.34 -20.15
C LYS A 126 68.70 -20.37 -19.90
N ASN A 127 69.11 -20.75 -18.69
CA ASN A 127 70.53 -20.97 -18.38
C ASN A 127 71.03 -22.22 -19.13
N PRO A 128 72.32 -22.24 -19.55
CA PRO A 128 72.93 -23.34 -20.30
C PRO A 128 73.01 -24.64 -19.51
#